data_AF-A0A7C2LZY4-F1
#
_entry.id   AF-A0A7C2LZY4-F1
#
_cell.length_a   1.000
_cell.length_b   1.000
_cell.length_c   1.000
_cell.angle_alpha   90.00
_cell.angle_beta   90.00
_cell.angle_gamma   90.00
#
_symmetry.space_group_name_H-M   'P 1'
#
loop_
_entity.id
_entity.type
_entity.pdbx_description
1 polymer ?
#
loop_
_entity_poly.entity_id
_entity_poly.type
_entity_poly.pdbx_seq_one_letter_code
_entity_poly.pdbx_strand_id
1 'polypeptide(L)' 'LKILRAKEMLLHTDKSIKEISYEMGFHSIYYFSRIVKNKLGASPSEIRKRVK' A
#
# COMPACT_ATOMS: atom_id res chain seq x y z
N LEU A 1 4.13 12.85 -0.36
CA LEU A 1 4.19 12.46 -1.79
C LEU A 1 4.21 10.94 -2.01
N LYS A 2 5.10 10.13 -1.39
CA LYS A 2 5.11 8.66 -1.62
C LYS A 2 3.87 7.89 -1.10
N ILE A 3 3.32 8.26 0.06
CA ILE A 3 2.24 7.47 0.69
C ILE A 3 0.86 7.66 0.02
N LEU A 4 0.59 8.85 -0.53
CA LEU A 4 -0.67 9.09 -1.26
C LEU A 4 -0.73 8.24 -2.53
N ARG A 5 0.38 8.14 -3.27
CA ARG A 5 0.49 7.24 -4.42
C ARG A 5 0.28 5.78 -4.04
N ALA A 6 0.87 5.33 -2.92
CA ALA A 6 0.64 3.97 -2.43
C ALA A 6 -0.86 3.72 -2.10
N LYS A 7 -1.54 4.71 -1.52
CA LYS A 7 -2.99 4.66 -1.28
C LYS A 7 -3.76 4.54 -2.59
N GLU A 8 -3.48 5.38 -3.58
CA GLU A 8 -4.15 5.33 -4.89
C GLU A 8 -3.92 3.98 -5.58
N MET A 9 -2.69 3.46 -5.57
CA MET A 9 -2.39 2.14 -6.14
C MET A 9 -3.16 1.01 -5.43
N LEU A 10 -3.32 1.09 -4.11
CA LEU A 10 -4.07 0.09 -3.33
C LEU A 10 -5.57 0.13 -3.62
N LEU A 11 -6.12 1.30 -3.94
CA LEU A 11 -7.55 1.52 -4.17
C LEU A 11 -7.96 1.35 -5.63
N HIS A 12 -7.10 1.71 -6.58
CA HIS A 12 -7.46 1.86 -7.99
C HIS A 12 -6.71 0.91 -8.93
N THR A 13 -5.93 -0.02 -8.40
CA THR A 13 -5.23 -1.03 -9.21
C THR A 13 -5.40 -2.42 -8.63
N ASP A 14 -5.31 -3.42 -9.51
CA ASP A 14 -5.35 -4.84 -9.12
C ASP A 14 -3.98 -5.39 -8.71
N LYS A 15 -2.90 -4.60 -8.84
CA LYS A 15 -1.53 -5.00 -8.49
C LYS A 15 -1.47 -5.56 -7.09
N SER A 16 -0.82 -6.67 -6.85
CA SER A 16 -0.62 -7.21 -5.51
C SER A 16 0.09 -6.19 -4.61
N ILE A 17 -0.12 -6.32 -3.29
CA ILE A 17 0.58 -5.50 -2.28
C ILE A 17 2.11 -5.63 -2.45
N LYS A 18 2.59 -6.78 -2.93
CA LYS A 18 4.00 -7.03 -3.26
C LYS A 18 4.48 -6.14 -4.41
N GLU A 19 3.78 -6.12 -5.54
CA GLU A 19 4.12 -5.30 -6.70
C GLU A 19 4.11 -3.81 -6.34
N ILE A 20 3.08 -3.36 -5.62
CA ILE A 20 2.98 -1.97 -5.15
C ILE A 20 4.17 -1.65 -4.23
N SER A 21 4.55 -2.55 -3.32
CA SER A 21 5.71 -2.32 -2.44
C SER A 21 7.01 -2.17 -3.24
N TYR A 22 7.19 -2.97 -4.28
CA TYR A 22 8.38 -2.95 -5.13
C TYR A 22 8.44 -1.67 -5.97
N GLU A 23 7.34 -1.29 -6.62
CA GLU A 23 7.25 -0.05 -7.42
C GLU A 23 7.45 1.20 -6.57
N MET A 24 7.07 1.14 -5.30
CA MET A 24 7.29 2.22 -4.34
C MET A 24 8.74 2.30 -3.81
N GLY A 25 9.61 1.37 -4.23
CA GLY A 25 11.01 1.29 -3.85
C GLY A 25 11.26 0.64 -2.49
N PHE A 26 10.32 -0.19 -2.00
CA PHE A 26 10.50 -0.94 -0.76
C PHE A 26 11.01 -2.35 -1.06
N HIS A 27 12.09 -2.73 -0.38
CA HIS A 27 12.65 -4.09 -0.47
C HIS A 27 11.91 -5.11 0.39
N SER A 28 11.03 -4.67 1.29
CA SER A 28 10.25 -5.53 2.18
C SER A 28 8.79 -5.12 2.21
N ILE A 29 7.92 -6.08 1.86
CA ILE A 29 6.46 -5.95 1.94
C ILE A 29 6.02 -5.65 3.37
N TYR A 30 6.69 -6.26 4.35
CA TYR A 30 6.39 -6.08 5.76
C TYR A 30 6.72 -4.64 6.20
N TYR A 31 7.88 -4.11 5.80
CA TYR A 31 8.24 -2.72 6.09
C TYR A 31 7.28 -1.74 5.40
N PHE A 32 6.94 -1.98 4.13
CA PHE A 32 5.92 -1.22 3.41
C PHE A 32 4.59 -1.21 4.18
N SER A 33 4.10 -2.37 4.59
CA SER A 33 2.83 -2.53 5.30
C SER A 33 2.82 -1.78 6.63
N ARG A 34 3.94 -1.82 7.37
CA ARG A 34 4.09 -1.10 8.64
C ARG A 34 4.07 0.41 8.44
N ILE A 35 4.79 0.92 7.44
CA ILE A 35 4.81 2.35 7.10
C ILE A 35 3.44 2.83 6.62
N VAL A 36 2.79 2.07 5.73
CA VAL A 36 1.45 2.39 5.23
C VAL A 36 0.44 2.44 6.37
N LYS A 37 0.45 1.43 7.26
CA LYS A 37 -0.41 1.42 8.45
C LYS A 37 -0.16 2.62 9.35
N ASN A 38 1.09 2.94 9.63
CA ASN A 38 1.46 4.07 10.49
C ASN A 38 1.09 5.43 9.88
N LYS A 39 1.06 5.55 8.54
CA LYS A 39 0.79 6.82 7.84
C LYS A 39 -0.65 7.00 7.40
N LEU A 40 -1.37 5.91 7.10
CA LEU A 40 -2.76 5.92 6.62
C LEU A 40 -3.76 5.40 7.66
N GLY A 41 -3.29 4.93 8.82
CA GLY A 41 -4.13 4.39 9.90
C GLY A 41 -4.71 3.00 9.64
N ALA A 42 -4.42 2.40 8.47
CA ALA A 42 -4.92 1.09 8.07
C ALA A 42 -3.86 0.34 7.24
N SER A 43 -3.83 -0.98 7.36
CA SER A 43 -2.95 -1.85 6.58
C SER A 43 -3.30 -1.82 5.08
N PRO A 44 -2.34 -2.15 4.19
CA PRO A 44 -2.61 -2.21 2.75
C PRO A 44 -3.82 -3.08 2.37
N SER A 45 -3.98 -4.22 3.04
CA SER A 45 -5.11 -5.14 2.84
C SER A 45 -6.44 -4.53 3.27
N GLU A 46 -6.48 -3.82 4.40
CA GLU A 46 -7.69 -3.12 4.87
C GLU A 46 -8.07 -1.98 3.92
N ILE A 47 -7.08 -1.23 3.41
CA ILE A 47 -7.32 -0.15 2.43
C ILE A 47 -7.93 -0.71 1.16
N ARG A 48 -7.39 -1.82 0.62
CA ARG A 48 -7.92 -2.48 -0.57
C ARG A 48 -9.37 -2.96 -0.39
N LYS A 49 -9.74 -3.41 0.80
CA LYS A 49 -11.12 -3.84 1.09
C LYS A 49 -12.13 -2.70 1.10
N ARG A 50 -11.73 -1.43 1.15
CA ARG A 50 -12.67 -0.29 1.18
C ARG A 50 -13.30 0.04 -0.18
N VAL A 51 -12.82 -0.56 -1.26
CA VAL A 51 -13.30 -0.29 -2.64
C VAL A 51 -14.13 -1.47 -3.19
N LYS A 52 -14.04 -2.64 -2.55
CA LYS A 52 -14.95 -3.76 -2.80
C LYS A 52 -16.16 -3.64 -1.89
#